data_AF-A0AAF0Q8I9-F1
#
_entry.id   AF-A0AAF0Q8I9-F1
#
_cell.length_a   1.000
_cell.length_b   1.000
_cell.length_c   1.000
_cell.angle_alpha   90.00
_cell.angle_beta   90.00
_cell.angle_gamma   90.00
#
_symmetry.space_group_name_H-M   'P 1'
#
loop_
_entity.id
_entity.type
_entity.pdbx_description
1 polymer ?
#
loop_
_entity_poly.entity_id
_entity_poly.type
_entity_poly.pdbx_seq_one_letter_code
_entity_poly.pdbx_strand_id
1 'polypeptide(L)' 'MSILDGGVTIQNGSESSLVVEVTEKQDSDPILLQLKGPVHQQRVEVFSQGGDGVLRYQGRLCVPNGG' A
#
# COMPACT_ATOMS: atom_id res chain seq x y z
N MET A 1 -8.24 11.10 11.48
CA MET A 1 -7.42 12.24 11.00
C MET A 1 -7.57 12.25 9.48
N SER A 2 -8.35 13.19 8.95
CA SER A 2 -8.62 13.25 7.51
C SER A 2 -7.83 14.43 6.95
N ILE A 3 -6.83 14.14 6.12
CA ILE A 3 -6.15 15.16 5.32
C ILE A 3 -6.94 15.29 4.02
N LEU A 4 -7.53 16.47 3.83
CA LEU A 4 -8.25 16.87 2.63
C LEU A 4 -7.23 17.40 1.63
N ASP A 5 -6.95 16.64 0.59
CA ASP A 5 -6.40 17.16 -0.66
C ASP A 5 -7.13 16.44 -1.80
N GLY A 6 -7.35 17.13 -2.92
CA GLY A 6 -8.34 16.85 -3.97
C GLY A 6 -8.17 15.56 -4.79
N GLY A 7 -7.91 14.43 -4.15
CA GLY A 7 -7.88 13.09 -4.72
C GLY A 7 -8.72 12.13 -3.87
N VAL A 8 -9.32 11.12 -4.52
CA VAL A 8 -10.17 10.09 -3.91
C VAL A 8 -9.65 9.71 -2.52
N THR A 9 -10.42 10.11 -1.49
CA THR A 9 -10.14 9.71 -0.11
C THR A 9 -10.57 8.26 0.02
N ILE A 10 -9.62 7.32 -0.04
CA ILE A 10 -9.86 5.96 0.44
C ILE A 10 -9.91 6.07 1.95
N GLN A 11 -11.11 6.29 2.48
CA GLN A 11 -11.37 6.02 3.88
C GLN A 11 -11.24 4.51 4.02
N ASN A 12 -10.19 4.03 4.70
CA ASN A 12 -10.19 2.67 5.20
C ASN A 12 -11.46 2.56 6.04
N GLY A 13 -12.49 1.93 5.47
CA GLY A 13 -13.70 1.59 6.20
C GLY A 13 -13.29 0.80 7.43
N SER A 14 -14.12 0.84 8.48
CA SER A 14 -13.92 -0.03 9.64
C SER A 14 -13.64 -1.45 9.14
N GLU A 15 -12.47 -2.00 9.49
CA GLU A 15 -12.11 -3.36 9.10
C GLU A 15 -13.23 -4.29 9.56
N SER A 16 -13.73 -5.13 8.66
CA SER A 16 -14.82 -6.03 9.03
C SER A 16 -14.29 -7.05 10.03
N SER A 17 -15.15 -7.52 10.94
CA SER A 17 -14.80 -8.57 11.89
C SER A 17 -14.21 -9.80 11.20
N LEU A 18 -14.65 -10.11 9.98
CA LEU A 18 -14.12 -11.21 9.18
C LEU A 18 -12.69 -10.94 8.71
N VAL A 19 -12.40 -9.71 8.28
CA VAL A 19 -11.04 -9.33 7.85
C VAL A 19 -10.06 -9.44 9.00
N VAL A 20 -10.45 -9.00 10.19
CA VAL A 20 -9.62 -9.13 11.41
C VAL A 20 -9.34 -10.60 11.72
N GLU A 21 -10.39 -11.43 11.82
CA GLU A 21 -10.24 -12.85 12.15
C GLU A 21 -9.38 -13.60 11.11
N VAL A 22 -9.59 -13.33 9.83
CA VAL A 22 -8.80 -13.92 8.74
C VAL A 22 -7.34 -13.51 8.88
N THR A 23 -7.07 -12.22 9.09
CA THR A 23 -5.69 -11.71 9.19
C THR A 23 -4.95 -12.31 10.39
N GLU A 24 -5.60 -12.46 11.54
CA GLU A 24 -5.01 -13.10 12.73
C GLU A 24 -4.68 -14.58 12.49
N LYS A 25 -5.51 -15.28 11.71
CA LYS A 25 -5.33 -16.73 11.46
C LYS A 25 -4.37 -17.02 10.30
N GLN A 26 -4.11 -16.08 9.40
CA GLN A 26 -3.19 -16.27 8.27
C GLN A 26 -1.76 -16.61 8.72
N ASP A 27 -1.34 -16.14 9.90
CA ASP A 27 0.00 -16.45 10.45
C ASP A 27 0.12 -17.88 11.00
N SER A 28 -1.00 -18.59 11.14
CA SER A 28 -1.01 -20.01 11.50
C SER A 28 -0.91 -20.94 10.28
N ASP A 29 -1.13 -20.43 9.08
CA ASP A 29 -1.03 -21.21 7.85
C ASP A 29 0.45 -21.25 7.38
N PRO A 30 1.10 -22.43 7.34
CA PRO A 30 2.51 -22.55 7.00
C PRO A 30 2.82 -22.23 5.52
N ILE A 31 1.82 -22.28 4.64
CA ILE A 31 1.95 -21.87 3.23
C ILE A 31 1.93 -20.34 3.16
N LEU A 32 0.97 -19.70 3.82
CA LEU A 32 0.86 -18.24 3.83
C LEU A 32 2.08 -17.59 4.52
N LEU A 33 2.59 -18.19 5.58
CA LEU A 33 3.79 -17.70 6.28
C LEU A 33 5.04 -17.76 5.37
N GLN A 34 5.18 -18.80 4.55
CA GLN A 34 6.25 -18.89 3.55
C GLN A 34 6.10 -17.85 2.44
N LEU A 35 4.87 -17.50 2.06
CA LEU A 35 4.59 -16.48 1.03
C LEU A 35 4.77 -15.04 1.55
N LYS A 36 4.56 -14.79 2.85
CA LYS A 36 4.72 -13.47 3.48
C LYS A 36 6.17 -12.94 3.40
N GLY A 37 7.16 -13.82 3.56
CA GLY A 37 8.59 -13.45 3.54
C GLY A 37 9.02 -12.78 2.23
N PRO A 38 8.86 -13.44 1.07
CA PRO A 38 9.16 -12.87 -0.23
C PRO A 38 8.37 -11.60 -0.54
N VAL A 39 7.08 -11.53 -0.19
CA VAL A 39 6.24 -10.34 -0.45
C VAL A 39 6.74 -9.11 0.33
N HIS A 40 7.16 -9.30 1.58
CA HIS A 40 7.74 -8.20 2.35
C HIS A 40 9.12 -7.76 1.82
N GLN A 41 9.92 -8.70 1.33
CA GLN A 41 11.23 -8.41 0.72
C GLN A 41 11.11 -7.83 -0.70
N GLN A 42 10.02 -8.13 -1.41
CA GLN A 42 9.74 -7.70 -2.77
C GLN A 42 8.91 -6.41 -2.84
N ARG A 43 8.71 -5.71 -1.72
CA ARG A 43 8.36 -4.27 -1.74
C ARG A 43 9.53 -3.46 -2.30
N VAL A 44 9.79 -3.64 -3.59
CA VAL A 44 10.48 -2.65 -4.39
C VAL A 44 9.49 -1.49 -4.48
N GLU A 45 9.73 -0.44 -3.69
CA GLU A 45 9.03 0.83 -3.87
C GLU A 45 9.44 1.41 -5.21
N VAL A 46 8.75 0.95 -6.27
CA VAL A 46 8.96 1.41 -7.64
C VAL A 46 8.60 2.89 -7.78
N PHE A 47 7.74 3.36 -6.88
CA PHE A 47 7.37 4.75 -6.72
C PHE A 47 7.94 5.30 -5.42
N SER A 48 8.50 6.49 -5.50
CA SER A 48 8.92 7.28 -4.34
C SER A 48 8.37 8.70 -4.44
N GLN A 49 8.06 9.31 -3.30
CA GLN A 49 7.75 10.72 -3.22
C GLN A 49 9.02 11.47 -2.82
N GLY A 50 9.43 12.45 -3.63
CA GLY A 50 10.52 13.34 -3.27
C GLY A 50 10.12 14.30 -2.14
N GLY A 51 11.10 14.93 -1.48
CA GLY A 51 10.82 15.97 -0.47
C GLY A 51 10.15 17.22 -1.05
N ASP A 52 10.13 17.34 -2.37
CA ASP A 52 9.38 18.31 -3.17
C ASP A 52 7.90 17.93 -3.37
N GLY A 53 7.45 16.80 -2.79
CA GLY A 53 6.10 16.27 -2.94
C GLY A 53 5.85 15.56 -4.27
N VAL A 54 6.87 15.47 -5.14
CA VAL A 54 6.74 14.97 -6.51
C VAL A 54 6.87 13.45 -6.55
N LEU A 55 5.96 12.78 -7.25
CA LEU A 55 5.99 11.33 -7.46
C LEU A 55 7.05 10.94 -8.51
N ARG A 56 7.86 9.94 -8.21
CA ARG A 56 8.94 9.43 -9.07
C ARG A 56 8.82 7.93 -9.27
N TYR A 57 8.86 7.47 -10.51
CA TYR A 57 8.95 6.06 -10.86
C TYR A 57 10.39 5.72 -11.21
N GLN A 58 11.04 4.86 -10.42
CA GLN A 58 12.47 4.51 -10.61
C GLN A 58 13.37 5.77 -10.74
N GLY A 59 13.09 6.81 -9.96
CA GLY A 59 13.80 8.09 -10.00
C GLY A 59 13.36 9.07 -11.09
N ARG A 60 12.45 8.68 -12.00
CA ARG A 60 11.93 9.55 -13.08
C ARG A 60 10.65 10.26 -12.66
N LEU A 61 10.53 11.52 -13.04
CA LEU A 61 9.33 12.34 -12.78
C LEU A 61 8.06 11.69 -13.35
N CYS A 62 7.04 11.49 -12.52
CA CYS A 62 5.70 11.13 -12.98
C CYS A 62 4.93 12.40 -13.33
N VAL A 63 4.51 12.52 -14.58
CA VAL A 63 3.64 13.62 -15.04
C VAL A 63 2.22 13.06 -15.19
N PRO A 64 1.20 13.64 -14.56
CA PRO A 64 -0.17 13.23 -14.80
C PRO A 64 -0.53 13.50 -16.27
N ASN A 65 -1.10 12.52 -16.95
CA ASN A 65 -1.70 12.75 -18.25
C ASN A 65 -2.93 13.65 -18.01
N GLY A 66 -2.85 14.91 -18.46
CA GLY A 66 -3.98 15.84 -18.39
C GLY A 66 -5.11 15.31 -19.27
N GLY A 67 -6.18 14.84 -18.63
CA GLY A 67 -7.48 14.60 -19.23
C GLY A 67 -8.37 15.83 -19.08
#